data_AF-A0A8R1HWR0-F1
#
_entry.id   AF-A0A8R1HWR0-F1
#
_cell.length_a   1.000
_cell.length_b   1.000
_cell.length_c   1.000
_cell.angle_alpha   90.00
_cell.angle_beta   90.00
_cell.angle_gamma   90.00
#
_symmetry.space_group_name_H-M   'P 1'
#
loop_
_entity.id
_entity.type
_entity.pdbx_description
1 polymer ?
#
loop_
_entity_poly.entity_id
_entity_poly.type
_entity_poly.pdbx_seq_one_letter_code
_entity_poly.pdbx_strand_id
1 'polypeptide(L)'
;MIKLRVSQLPRIAQCSYSTECSSSSNTSKPSPTLSYTDLIKLKYPEKLQRMNEQIDELNSQRKLCKNNSKVSHFIKDLNSLILNKNRAELLPVGSMVTKFVNKQSDFDFVFFPNKGDVRKQFLRDFHQNPSFKQNFMSVFAKLIVRESEKLGDPVEKIVELPRMRVPLIIVRYSSGLSIDIQFPEENYHAIRNTHLMRTYKTCDNRFTLLFLWLRAVCDKLEVRNSKYGLLSSYHLLLLVVHFLQSEQALSPWPVLPVLSKTHVSLVTPDIPISKVAEWIKNDPPSIEWNSHNKMPISELIIRFVDYYSHFNPAKEAIYIGKGLASKRKQVFGDVRLQLIDPYSPVSVCRSSHATAAFFAAIQFIRRQFKNGRMLASLPEVPEAAQFLRENHFSSWRTQMNDKIIL
;
A
#
# COMPACT_ATOMS: atom_id res chain seq x y z
N MET A 1 -31.83 30.17 35.85
CA MET A 1 -31.95 31.56 35.37
C MET A 1 -31.68 32.46 36.57
N ILE A 2 -30.45 32.94 36.78
CA ILE A 2 -30.06 34.02 37.70
C ILE A 2 -28.70 34.53 37.19
N LYS A 3 -28.66 35.80 36.78
CA LYS A 3 -27.46 36.53 36.34
C LYS A 3 -26.82 37.20 37.55
N LEU A 4 -25.51 37.05 37.72
CA LEU A 4 -24.72 37.87 38.64
C LEU A 4 -23.83 38.81 37.84
N ARG A 5 -24.08 40.13 37.99
CA ARG A 5 -23.23 41.24 37.54
C ARG A 5 -22.18 41.50 38.63
N VAL A 6 -20.92 41.64 38.24
CA VAL A 6 -19.84 42.13 39.11
C VAL A 6 -19.65 43.62 38.84
N SER A 7 -19.80 44.40 39.90
CA SER A 7 -19.61 45.85 39.96
C SER A 7 -18.13 46.22 40.13
N GLN A 8 -17.75 47.31 39.46
CA GLN A 8 -16.47 48.01 39.56
C GLN A 8 -16.33 48.77 40.90
N LEU A 9 -15.09 49.09 41.28
CA LEU A 9 -14.56 50.36 41.87
C LEU A 9 -13.17 50.08 42.54
N PRO A 10 -12.31 51.08 42.84
CA PRO A 10 -11.76 52.13 41.98
C PRO A 10 -10.21 52.22 42.02
N ARG A 11 -9.67 53.13 41.20
CA ARG A 11 -8.26 53.49 41.01
C ARG A 11 -7.62 54.19 42.23
N ILE A 12 -6.33 53.95 42.44
CA ILE A 12 -5.42 54.84 43.18
C ILE A 12 -4.21 55.14 42.26
N ALA A 13 -3.97 56.43 42.02
CA ALA A 13 -2.71 57.01 41.52
C ALA A 13 -1.99 57.62 42.74
N GLN A 14 -0.69 57.92 42.85
CA GLN A 14 0.40 58.28 41.95
C GLN A 14 1.73 57.96 42.68
N CYS A 15 2.84 57.71 41.98
CA CYS A 15 3.99 58.62 41.96
C CYS A 15 5.16 58.08 41.13
N SER A 16 5.75 59.02 40.42
CA SER A 16 6.80 58.99 39.42
C SER A 16 8.20 58.79 39.99
N TYR A 17 9.04 58.04 39.29
CA TYR A 17 10.44 58.40 39.06
C TYR A 17 10.84 58.00 37.63
N SER A 18 11.29 59.00 36.89
CA SER A 18 11.82 58.94 35.54
C SER A 18 13.27 58.48 35.54
N THR A 19 13.63 57.57 34.64
CA THR A 19 14.97 57.54 34.05
C THR A 19 14.85 57.03 32.62
N GLU A 20 15.14 57.93 31.68
CA GLU A 20 15.25 57.65 30.26
C GLU A 20 16.56 56.89 29.98
N CYS A 21 16.48 55.81 29.21
CA CYS A 21 17.55 55.45 28.28
C CYS A 21 16.91 54.85 27.03
N SER A 22 16.98 55.62 25.95
CA SER A 22 16.67 55.26 24.58
C SER A 22 17.81 54.42 23.98
N SER A 23 17.48 53.26 23.41
CA SER A 23 18.30 52.66 22.34
C SER A 23 17.46 51.71 21.48
N SER A 24 17.05 52.24 20.32
CA SER A 24 17.02 51.60 19.00
C SER A 24 16.64 50.11 18.89
N SER A 25 15.45 49.91 18.34
CA SER A 25 15.05 48.90 17.36
C SER A 25 16.17 48.05 16.73
N ASN A 26 16.05 46.73 16.87
CA ASN A 26 16.28 45.77 15.79
C ASN A 26 15.67 44.40 16.16
N THR A 27 14.34 44.29 16.12
CA THR A 27 13.70 42.97 16.03
C THR A 27 13.81 42.51 14.59
N SER A 28 14.95 41.89 14.24
CA SER A 28 15.08 41.13 13.01
C SER A 28 13.98 40.07 12.97
N LYS A 29 13.02 40.22 12.04
CA LYS A 29 12.12 39.12 11.68
C LYS A 29 12.98 37.89 11.41
N PRO A 30 12.72 36.72 12.02
CA PRO A 30 13.47 35.52 11.68
C PRO A 30 13.32 35.29 10.18
N SER A 31 14.44 35.25 9.47
CA SER A 31 14.47 34.87 8.06
C SER A 31 13.67 33.57 7.90
N PRO A 32 12.77 33.45 6.92
CA PRO A 32 11.97 32.25 6.78
C PRO A 32 12.91 31.07 6.54
N THR A 33 13.02 30.19 7.53
CA THR A 33 13.73 28.92 7.37
C THR A 33 13.05 28.15 6.25
N LEU A 34 13.78 27.96 5.14
CA LEU A 34 13.32 27.20 3.98
C LEU A 34 12.74 25.85 4.43
N SER A 35 11.67 25.41 3.77
CA SER A 35 11.09 24.10 4.06
C SER A 35 12.11 22.99 3.77
N TYR A 36 11.92 21.82 4.39
CA TYR A 36 12.77 20.65 4.13
C TYR A 36 12.88 20.32 2.63
N THR A 37 11.76 20.44 1.91
CA THR A 37 11.70 20.16 0.47
C THR A 37 12.47 21.24 -0.32
N ASP A 38 12.28 22.51 0.01
CA ASP A 38 12.93 23.61 -0.71
C ASP A 38 14.45 23.61 -0.48
N LEU A 39 14.90 23.25 0.74
CA LEU A 39 16.32 23.06 1.05
C LEU A 39 16.96 21.99 0.16
N ILE A 40 16.30 20.84 -0.03
CA ILE A 40 16.83 19.76 -0.86
C ILE A 40 16.84 20.18 -2.34
N LYS A 41 15.76 20.81 -2.81
CA LYS A 41 15.66 21.30 -4.20
C LYS A 41 16.77 22.30 -4.52
N LEU A 42 17.05 23.23 -3.61
CA LEU A 42 18.11 24.22 -3.77
C LEU A 42 19.50 23.56 -3.77
N LYS A 43 19.74 22.59 -2.88
CA LYS A 43 21.06 22.01 -2.66
C LYS A 43 21.43 20.92 -3.67
N TYR A 44 20.46 20.19 -4.21
CA TYR A 44 20.70 18.99 -5.02
C TYR A 44 19.86 18.89 -6.31
N PRO A 45 19.73 19.96 -7.12
CA PRO A 45 18.84 19.96 -8.30
C PRO A 45 19.17 18.84 -9.30
N GLU A 46 20.45 18.63 -9.60
CA GLU A 46 20.91 17.59 -10.53
C GLU A 46 20.56 16.17 -10.05
N LYS A 47 20.65 15.92 -8.73
CA LYS A 47 20.25 14.62 -8.16
C LYS A 47 18.75 14.40 -8.26
N LEU A 48 17.93 15.45 -8.17
CA LEU A 48 16.48 15.33 -8.34
C LEU A 48 16.10 15.07 -9.80
N GLN A 49 16.82 15.68 -10.74
CA GLN A 49 16.67 15.35 -12.16
C GLN A 49 17.03 13.88 -12.39
N ARG A 50 18.17 13.42 -11.87
CA ARG A 50 18.58 12.01 -11.98
C ARG A 50 17.59 11.05 -11.32
N MET A 51 16.98 11.44 -10.21
CA MET A 51 15.92 10.68 -9.55
C MET A 51 14.73 10.46 -10.49
N ASN A 52 14.28 11.51 -11.20
CA ASN A 52 13.17 11.40 -12.14
C ASN A 52 13.50 10.36 -13.24
N GLU A 53 14.70 10.45 -13.82
CA GLU A 53 15.17 9.52 -14.86
C GLU A 53 15.20 8.07 -14.38
N GLN A 54 15.77 7.81 -13.19
CA GLN A 54 15.85 6.47 -12.60
C GLN A 54 14.46 5.86 -12.37
N ILE A 55 13.47 6.67 -11.99
CA ILE A 55 12.10 6.19 -11.75
C ILE A 55 11.37 5.90 -13.07
N ASP A 56 11.60 6.71 -14.10
CA ASP A 56 11.08 6.47 -15.44
C ASP A 56 11.70 5.20 -16.06
N GLU A 57 12.98 4.95 -15.81
CA GLU A 57 13.64 3.70 -16.17
C GLU A 57 12.99 2.50 -15.47
N LEU A 58 12.77 2.56 -14.16
CA LEU A 58 12.05 1.52 -13.41
C LEU A 58 10.64 1.28 -13.97
N ASN A 59 9.92 2.33 -14.36
CA ASN A 59 8.60 2.20 -14.97
C ASN A 59 8.67 1.57 -16.37
N SER A 60 9.72 1.84 -17.13
CA SER A 60 9.96 1.24 -18.44
C SER A 60 10.30 -0.26 -18.31
N GLN A 61 11.17 -0.63 -17.39
CA GLN A 61 11.49 -2.03 -17.06
C GLN A 61 10.23 -2.80 -16.62
N ARG A 62 9.36 -2.19 -15.81
CA ARG A 62 8.05 -2.77 -15.43
C ARG A 62 7.20 -3.08 -16.66
N LYS A 63 7.12 -2.17 -17.64
CA LYS A 63 6.33 -2.37 -18.86
C LYS A 63 6.82 -3.57 -19.68
N LEU A 64 8.13 -3.85 -19.68
CA LEU A 64 8.72 -5.02 -20.35
C LEU A 64 8.36 -6.35 -19.67
N CYS A 65 8.17 -6.36 -18.34
CA CYS A 65 7.77 -7.57 -17.60
C CYS A 65 6.34 -8.07 -17.92
N LYS A 66 5.57 -7.33 -18.73
CA LYS A 66 4.16 -7.59 -19.05
C LYS A 66 3.95 -8.79 -20.00
N ASN A 67 4.98 -9.26 -20.70
CA ASN A 67 4.83 -10.11 -21.90
C ASN A 67 5.23 -11.58 -21.71
N ASN A 68 4.77 -12.28 -20.66
CA ASN A 68 4.88 -13.74 -20.62
C ASN A 68 3.57 -14.40 -21.09
N SER A 69 3.34 -14.37 -22.41
CA SER A 69 2.15 -14.98 -23.03
C SER A 69 2.03 -16.47 -22.71
N LYS A 70 3.15 -17.19 -22.57
CA LYS A 70 3.16 -18.62 -22.23
C LYS A 70 2.50 -18.89 -20.88
N VAL A 71 2.88 -18.12 -19.84
CA VAL A 71 2.27 -18.27 -18.50
C VAL A 71 0.78 -17.95 -18.55
N SER A 72 0.36 -16.90 -19.25
CA SER A 72 -1.06 -16.58 -19.39
C SER A 72 -1.87 -17.69 -20.07
N HIS A 73 -1.32 -18.35 -21.10
CA HIS A 73 -1.96 -19.49 -21.75
C HIS A 73 -2.04 -20.70 -20.82
N PHE A 74 -0.92 -21.05 -20.18
CA PHE A 74 -0.87 -22.15 -19.20
C PHE A 74 -1.94 -22.01 -18.11
N ILE A 75 -2.07 -20.82 -17.51
CA ILE A 75 -3.08 -20.55 -16.48
C ILE A 75 -4.51 -20.67 -17.04
N LYS A 76 -4.75 -20.17 -18.26
CA LYS A 76 -6.05 -20.24 -18.91
C LYS A 76 -6.46 -21.70 -19.17
N ASP A 77 -5.51 -22.52 -19.60
CA ASP A 77 -5.72 -23.94 -19.89
C ASP A 77 -5.92 -24.73 -18.59
N LEU A 78 -5.07 -24.49 -17.58
CA LEU A 78 -5.22 -25.06 -16.25
C LEU A 78 -6.62 -24.79 -15.70
N ASN A 79 -7.04 -23.52 -15.65
CA ASN A 79 -8.38 -23.11 -15.20
C ASN A 79 -9.50 -23.84 -15.96
N SER A 80 -9.33 -24.09 -17.27
CA SER A 80 -10.33 -24.82 -18.06
C SER A 80 -10.38 -26.34 -17.78
N LEU A 81 -9.27 -26.93 -17.34
CA LEU A 81 -9.18 -28.35 -17.01
C LEU A 81 -9.64 -28.64 -15.57
N ILE A 82 -9.32 -27.75 -14.63
CA ILE A 82 -9.67 -27.95 -13.21
C ILE A 82 -11.06 -27.43 -12.86
N LEU A 83 -11.64 -26.52 -13.67
CA LEU A 83 -12.92 -25.88 -13.36
C LEU A 83 -13.89 -25.87 -14.54
N ASN A 84 -15.15 -26.17 -14.23
CA ASN A 84 -16.25 -25.88 -15.13
C ASN A 84 -16.53 -24.37 -15.13
N LYS A 85 -16.18 -23.70 -16.23
CA LYS A 85 -16.34 -22.23 -16.41
C LYS A 85 -17.76 -21.71 -16.23
N ASN A 86 -18.79 -22.56 -16.32
CA ASN A 86 -20.18 -22.16 -16.04
C ASN A 86 -20.51 -22.17 -14.54
N ARG A 87 -19.65 -22.76 -13.70
CA ARG A 87 -19.82 -22.88 -12.25
C ARG A 87 -18.85 -22.02 -11.46
N ALA A 88 -17.56 -22.06 -11.80
CA ALA A 88 -16.52 -21.32 -11.10
C ALA A 88 -15.34 -20.99 -12.02
N GLU A 89 -14.54 -20.01 -11.61
CA GLU A 89 -13.30 -19.62 -12.29
C GLU A 89 -12.23 -19.20 -11.26
N LEU A 90 -10.96 -19.26 -11.67
CA LEU A 90 -9.87 -18.56 -10.98
C LEU A 90 -9.75 -17.14 -11.54
N LEU A 91 -10.11 -16.14 -10.74
CA LEU A 91 -9.96 -14.74 -11.11
C LEU A 91 -8.56 -14.24 -10.79
N PRO A 92 -7.82 -13.65 -11.75
CA PRO A 92 -6.53 -13.06 -11.45
C PRO A 92 -6.73 -11.82 -10.56
N VAL A 93 -5.82 -11.61 -9.61
CA VAL A 93 -5.80 -10.43 -8.74
C VAL A 93 -4.38 -9.90 -8.58
N GLY A 94 -4.19 -8.86 -7.76
CA GLY A 94 -2.87 -8.44 -7.31
C GLY A 94 -2.04 -7.75 -8.40
N SER A 95 -0.73 -8.02 -8.38
CA SER A 95 0.27 -7.28 -9.16
C SER A 95 0.07 -7.43 -10.67
N MET A 96 -0.41 -8.58 -11.12
CA MET A 96 -0.68 -8.89 -12.53
C MET A 96 -1.78 -8.01 -13.12
N VAL A 97 -2.92 -7.95 -12.43
CA VAL A 97 -4.09 -7.16 -12.88
C VAL A 97 -3.84 -5.66 -12.75
N THR A 98 -3.24 -5.23 -11.64
CA THR A 98 -2.85 -3.83 -11.45
C THR A 98 -1.70 -3.40 -12.37
N LYS A 99 -1.05 -4.35 -13.04
CA LYS A 99 0.16 -4.17 -13.86
C LYS A 99 1.31 -3.55 -13.06
N PHE A 100 1.40 -3.83 -11.76
CA PHE A 100 2.52 -3.46 -10.88
C PHE A 100 3.54 -4.61 -10.75
N VAL A 101 3.74 -5.37 -11.82
CA VAL A 101 4.62 -6.55 -11.86
C VAL A 101 6.11 -6.20 -11.79
N ASN A 102 6.92 -7.17 -11.42
CA ASN A 102 8.38 -7.23 -11.60
C ASN A 102 8.76 -8.66 -12.06
N LYS A 103 10.04 -8.93 -12.33
CA LYS A 103 10.49 -10.24 -12.83
C LYS A 103 10.22 -11.42 -11.86
N GLN A 104 9.97 -11.13 -10.58
CA GLN A 104 9.76 -12.12 -9.52
C GLN A 104 8.32 -12.10 -8.99
N SER A 105 7.38 -11.49 -9.71
CA SER A 105 6.01 -11.37 -9.23
C SER A 105 5.29 -12.70 -9.30
N ASP A 106 4.79 -13.16 -8.16
CA ASP A 106 3.87 -14.29 -8.06
C ASP A 106 2.56 -13.98 -8.80
N PHE A 107 1.87 -15.03 -9.25
CA PHE A 107 0.54 -14.92 -9.85
C PHE A 107 -0.53 -15.22 -8.81
N ASP A 108 -1.25 -14.18 -8.39
CA ASP A 108 -2.33 -14.29 -7.42
C ASP A 108 -3.68 -14.58 -8.11
N PHE A 109 -4.40 -15.57 -7.61
CA PHE A 109 -5.76 -15.92 -8.04
C PHE A 109 -6.72 -16.00 -6.87
N VAL A 110 -7.99 -15.78 -7.15
CA VAL A 110 -9.10 -15.99 -6.22
C VAL A 110 -10.07 -17.00 -6.81
N PHE A 111 -10.40 -18.04 -6.06
CA PHE A 111 -11.45 -18.97 -6.43
C PHE A 111 -12.81 -18.27 -6.39
N PHE A 112 -13.53 -18.27 -7.51
CA PHE A 112 -14.76 -17.50 -7.68
C PHE A 112 -15.90 -18.34 -8.27
N PRO A 113 -16.90 -18.73 -7.47
CA PRO A 113 -18.14 -19.27 -8.00
C PRO A 113 -18.94 -18.20 -8.75
N ASN A 114 -19.41 -18.53 -9.94
CA ASN A 114 -19.97 -17.55 -10.89
C ASN A 114 -21.41 -17.15 -10.54
N LYS A 115 -22.25 -18.12 -10.18
CA LYS A 115 -23.65 -17.87 -9.79
C LYS A 115 -23.76 -17.45 -8.33
N GLY A 116 -24.63 -16.48 -8.04
CA GLY A 116 -24.70 -15.85 -6.71
C GLY A 116 -25.19 -16.77 -5.60
N ASP A 117 -26.16 -17.63 -5.88
CA ASP A 117 -26.67 -18.69 -5.01
C ASP A 117 -25.58 -19.73 -4.69
N VAL A 118 -24.92 -20.26 -5.74
CA VAL A 118 -23.80 -21.21 -5.61
C VAL A 118 -22.65 -20.60 -4.82
N ARG A 119 -22.35 -19.32 -5.04
CA ARG A 119 -21.32 -18.57 -4.31
C ARG A 119 -21.61 -18.50 -2.82
N LYS A 120 -22.83 -18.11 -2.45
CA LYS A 120 -23.24 -18.03 -1.03
C LYS A 120 -23.17 -19.40 -0.35
N GLN A 121 -23.68 -20.43 -1.03
CA GLN A 121 -23.62 -21.80 -0.54
C GLN A 121 -22.17 -22.26 -0.33
N PHE A 122 -21.32 -22.11 -1.35
CA PHE A 122 -19.91 -22.47 -1.26
C PHE A 122 -19.21 -21.76 -0.10
N LEU A 123 -19.37 -20.44 0.05
CA LEU A 123 -18.71 -19.68 1.11
C LEU A 123 -19.16 -20.14 2.50
N ARG A 124 -20.46 -20.36 2.70
CA ARG A 124 -21.00 -20.89 3.94
C ARG A 124 -20.39 -22.24 4.26
N ASP A 125 -20.47 -23.18 3.34
CA ASP A 125 -19.99 -24.55 3.54
C ASP A 125 -18.46 -24.57 3.74
N PHE A 126 -17.71 -23.79 2.95
CA PHE A 126 -16.26 -23.67 3.04
C PHE A 126 -15.80 -23.08 4.37
N HIS A 127 -16.47 -22.06 4.91
CA HIS A 127 -16.01 -21.41 6.14
C HIS A 127 -16.56 -22.06 7.42
N GLN A 128 -17.74 -22.67 7.38
CA GLN A 128 -18.39 -23.26 8.55
C GLN A 128 -18.11 -24.76 8.73
N ASN A 129 -17.62 -25.45 7.71
CA ASN A 129 -17.28 -26.87 7.78
C ASN A 129 -15.77 -27.09 7.54
N PRO A 130 -14.97 -27.26 8.61
CA PRO A 130 -13.53 -27.48 8.49
C PRO A 130 -13.15 -28.73 7.66
N SER A 131 -13.91 -29.82 7.78
CA SER A 131 -13.68 -31.05 7.02
C SER A 131 -13.93 -30.85 5.53
N PHE A 132 -15.01 -30.15 5.18
CA PHE A 132 -15.28 -29.77 3.78
C PHE A 132 -14.18 -28.86 3.24
N LYS A 133 -13.76 -27.84 4.01
CA LYS A 133 -12.66 -26.94 3.64
C LYS A 133 -11.39 -27.71 3.29
N GLN A 134 -10.95 -28.57 4.20
CA GLN A 134 -9.71 -29.34 4.05
C GLN A 134 -9.81 -30.32 2.87
N ASN A 135 -10.92 -31.05 2.76
CA ASN A 135 -11.13 -31.98 1.65
C ASN A 135 -11.21 -31.25 0.30
N PHE A 136 -11.91 -30.12 0.23
CA PHE A 136 -12.02 -29.32 -0.98
C PHE A 136 -10.65 -28.82 -1.43
N MET A 137 -9.88 -28.21 -0.53
CA MET A 137 -8.52 -27.73 -0.85
C MET A 137 -7.61 -28.88 -1.29
N SER A 138 -7.67 -30.04 -0.63
CA SER A 138 -6.82 -31.18 -0.98
C SER A 138 -7.17 -31.78 -2.34
N VAL A 139 -8.46 -31.92 -2.64
CA VAL A 139 -8.91 -32.38 -3.97
C VAL A 139 -8.49 -31.36 -5.04
N PHE A 140 -8.66 -30.07 -4.76
CA PHE A 140 -8.28 -29.00 -5.67
C PHE A 140 -6.77 -29.01 -5.95
N ALA A 141 -5.94 -29.18 -4.92
CA ALA A 141 -4.49 -29.32 -5.02
C ALA A 141 -4.08 -30.52 -5.89
N LYS A 142 -4.69 -31.70 -5.66
CA LYS A 142 -4.44 -32.91 -6.47
C LYS A 142 -4.81 -32.72 -7.94
N LEU A 143 -5.92 -32.02 -8.21
CA LEU A 143 -6.31 -31.69 -9.58
C LEU A 143 -5.29 -30.77 -10.25
N ILE A 144 -4.79 -29.75 -9.55
CA ILE A 144 -3.74 -28.87 -10.08
C ILE A 144 -2.50 -29.69 -10.45
N VAL A 145 -2.02 -30.55 -9.55
CA VAL A 145 -0.83 -31.39 -9.80
C VAL A 145 -1.04 -32.23 -11.07
N ARG A 146 -2.16 -32.97 -11.14
CA ARG A 146 -2.47 -33.88 -12.24
C ARG A 146 -2.60 -33.16 -13.58
N GLU A 147 -3.32 -32.02 -13.63
CA GLU A 147 -3.53 -31.31 -14.89
C GLU A 147 -2.31 -30.50 -15.32
N SER A 148 -1.50 -30.01 -14.38
CA SER A 148 -0.27 -29.27 -14.71
C SER A 148 0.79 -30.18 -15.35
N GLU A 149 0.89 -31.42 -14.89
CA GLU A 149 1.77 -32.43 -15.51
C GLU A 149 1.39 -32.68 -16.97
N LYS A 150 0.08 -32.79 -17.28
CA LYS A 150 -0.41 -32.92 -18.66
C LYS A 150 -0.13 -31.69 -19.53
N LEU A 151 -0.11 -30.50 -18.92
CA LEU A 151 0.19 -29.24 -19.60
C LEU A 151 1.71 -29.01 -19.82
N GLY A 152 2.56 -29.94 -19.36
CA GLY A 152 4.01 -29.89 -19.58
C GLY A 152 4.77 -29.00 -18.61
N ASP A 153 4.17 -28.60 -17.48
CA ASP A 153 4.87 -27.92 -16.40
C ASP A 153 4.53 -28.58 -15.06
N PRO A 154 5.26 -29.65 -14.66
CA PRO A 154 5.00 -30.37 -13.43
C PRO A 154 5.14 -29.48 -12.18
N VAL A 155 4.34 -29.78 -11.17
CA VAL A 155 4.42 -29.12 -9.86
C VAL A 155 5.64 -29.64 -9.11
N GLU A 156 6.57 -28.74 -8.77
CA GLU A 156 7.73 -29.03 -7.92
C GLU A 156 7.30 -29.11 -6.45
N LYS A 157 6.48 -28.15 -6.00
CA LYS A 157 6.02 -28.06 -4.61
C LYS A 157 4.62 -27.46 -4.54
N ILE A 158 3.76 -28.06 -3.73
CA ILE A 158 2.44 -27.52 -3.40
C ILE A 158 2.28 -27.45 -1.87
N VAL A 159 1.74 -26.34 -1.39
CA VAL A 159 1.50 -26.10 0.04
C VAL A 159 0.05 -25.67 0.23
N GLU A 160 -0.68 -26.39 1.09
CA GLU A 160 -2.06 -26.10 1.46
C GLU A 160 -2.10 -25.42 2.83
N LEU A 161 -2.70 -24.24 2.91
CA LEU A 161 -2.77 -23.43 4.12
C LEU A 161 -4.23 -23.15 4.53
N PRO A 162 -5.02 -24.18 4.91
CA PRO A 162 -6.46 -24.05 5.18
C PRO A 162 -6.78 -23.24 6.45
N ARG A 163 -5.82 -23.12 7.38
CA ARG A 163 -5.96 -22.45 8.68
C ARG A 163 -5.58 -20.97 8.67
N MET A 164 -5.09 -20.47 7.54
CA MET A 164 -4.81 -19.03 7.40
C MET A 164 -6.11 -18.24 7.41
N ARG A 165 -6.04 -16.97 7.83
CA ARG A 165 -7.20 -16.06 7.82
C ARG A 165 -7.89 -16.06 6.46
N VAL A 166 -7.11 -15.95 5.39
CA VAL A 166 -7.54 -16.22 4.02
C VAL A 166 -6.87 -17.53 3.62
N PRO A 167 -7.62 -18.65 3.53
CA PRO A 167 -7.05 -19.93 3.12
C PRO A 167 -6.39 -19.83 1.75
N LEU A 168 -5.23 -20.49 1.59
CA LEU A 168 -4.35 -20.31 0.45
C LEU A 168 -3.76 -21.65 0.00
N ILE A 169 -3.61 -21.84 -1.31
CA ILE A 169 -2.75 -22.87 -1.91
C ILE A 169 -1.61 -22.15 -2.63
N ILE A 170 -0.37 -22.51 -2.31
CA ILE A 170 0.84 -22.04 -3.00
C ILE A 170 1.34 -23.18 -3.87
N VAL A 171 1.53 -22.94 -5.16
CA VAL A 171 2.05 -23.92 -6.12
C VAL A 171 3.32 -23.37 -6.76
N ARG A 172 4.40 -24.14 -6.70
CA ARG A 172 5.66 -23.88 -7.39
C ARG A 172 5.85 -24.93 -8.46
N TYR A 173 6.17 -24.48 -9.65
CA TYR A 173 6.36 -25.30 -10.84
C TYR A 173 7.84 -25.48 -11.14
N SER A 174 8.18 -26.55 -11.85
CA SER A 174 9.54 -26.83 -12.31
C SER A 174 10.10 -25.74 -13.23
N SER A 175 9.24 -24.98 -13.92
CA SER A 175 9.62 -23.80 -14.69
C SER A 175 10.09 -22.59 -13.86
N GLY A 176 9.93 -22.64 -12.53
CA GLY A 176 10.12 -21.52 -11.62
C GLY A 176 8.90 -20.60 -11.49
N LEU A 177 7.78 -20.91 -12.17
CA LEU A 177 6.51 -20.22 -11.96
C LEU A 177 5.98 -20.49 -10.54
N SER A 178 5.48 -19.45 -9.88
CA SER A 178 4.78 -19.55 -8.60
C SER A 178 3.38 -18.94 -8.71
N ILE A 179 2.37 -19.69 -8.25
CA ILE A 179 0.98 -19.23 -8.20
C ILE A 179 0.42 -19.37 -6.79
N ASP A 180 -0.37 -18.38 -6.39
CA ASP A 180 -1.01 -18.28 -5.08
C ASP A 180 -2.53 -18.25 -5.30
N ILE A 181 -3.24 -19.31 -4.90
CA ILE A 181 -4.70 -19.44 -5.08
C ILE A 181 -5.41 -19.24 -3.74
N GLN A 182 -6.10 -18.12 -3.61
CA GLN A 182 -6.83 -17.73 -2.41
C GLN A 182 -8.28 -18.23 -2.45
N PHE A 183 -8.75 -18.76 -1.32
CA PHE A 183 -10.16 -19.05 -1.10
C PHE A 183 -10.77 -17.91 -0.26
N PRO A 184 -11.67 -17.10 -0.84
CA PRO A 184 -11.99 -15.79 -0.31
C PRO A 184 -12.96 -15.84 0.89
N GLU A 185 -12.91 -14.79 1.71
CA GLU A 185 -13.97 -14.42 2.65
C GLU A 185 -15.17 -13.79 1.89
N GLU A 186 -16.32 -13.60 2.53
CA GLU A 186 -17.57 -13.14 1.90
C GLU A 186 -17.46 -11.83 1.12
N ASN A 187 -16.58 -10.92 1.54
CA ASN A 187 -16.41 -9.60 0.92
C ASN A 187 -15.46 -9.58 -0.28
N TYR A 188 -14.76 -10.70 -0.57
CA TYR A 188 -13.80 -10.80 -1.68
C TYR A 188 -12.81 -9.63 -1.74
N HIS A 189 -12.18 -9.32 -0.60
CA HIS A 189 -11.28 -8.16 -0.46
C HIS A 189 -10.20 -8.11 -1.55
N ALA A 190 -9.58 -9.23 -1.91
CA ALA A 190 -8.54 -9.26 -2.94
C ALA A 190 -9.03 -8.77 -4.32
N ILE A 191 -10.26 -9.11 -4.71
CA ILE A 191 -10.89 -8.65 -5.95
C ILE A 191 -11.14 -7.14 -5.86
N ARG A 192 -11.82 -6.69 -4.80
CA ARG A 192 -12.16 -5.26 -4.62
C ARG A 192 -10.92 -4.38 -4.54
N ASN A 193 -9.91 -4.80 -3.79
CA ASN A 193 -8.67 -4.08 -3.59
C ASN A 193 -7.87 -3.99 -4.89
N THR A 194 -7.85 -5.06 -5.68
CA THR A 194 -7.23 -5.07 -7.01
C THR A 194 -7.93 -4.08 -7.93
N HIS A 195 -9.27 -4.08 -7.97
CA HIS A 195 -10.03 -3.12 -8.76
C HIS A 195 -9.74 -1.68 -8.31
N LEU A 196 -9.81 -1.38 -7.02
CA LEU A 196 -9.53 -0.06 -6.46
C LEU A 196 -8.14 0.47 -6.88
N MET A 197 -7.09 -0.34 -6.73
CA MET A 197 -5.73 0.08 -7.09
C MET A 197 -5.55 0.27 -8.60
N ARG A 198 -6.25 -0.54 -9.40
CA ARG A 198 -6.28 -0.39 -10.86
C ARG A 198 -6.99 0.90 -11.28
N THR A 199 -8.05 1.30 -10.58
CA THR A 199 -8.76 2.57 -10.81
C THR A 199 -7.91 3.76 -10.40
N TYR A 200 -7.21 3.73 -9.26
CA TYR A 200 -6.26 4.81 -8.91
C TYR A 200 -5.15 4.97 -9.95
N LYS A 201 -4.69 3.86 -10.54
CA LYS A 201 -3.67 3.87 -11.58
C LYS A 201 -4.11 4.58 -12.86
N THR A 202 -5.39 4.58 -13.20
CA THR A 202 -5.88 5.31 -14.38
C THR A 202 -6.03 6.81 -14.12
N CYS A 203 -6.02 7.25 -12.86
CA CYS A 203 -6.18 8.67 -12.49
C CYS A 203 -4.93 9.51 -12.79
N ASP A 204 -3.73 9.06 -12.39
CA ASP A 204 -2.48 9.81 -12.58
C ASP A 204 -1.26 8.86 -12.55
N ASN A 205 -0.36 8.98 -13.54
CA ASN A 205 0.82 8.12 -13.63
C ASN A 205 1.80 8.30 -12.45
N ARG A 206 1.80 9.45 -11.77
CA ARG A 206 2.66 9.69 -10.59
C ARG A 206 2.33 8.76 -9.43
N PHE A 207 1.11 8.22 -9.36
CA PHE A 207 0.79 7.11 -8.44
C PHE A 207 1.67 5.89 -8.70
N THR A 208 1.79 5.48 -9.97
CA THR A 208 2.64 4.36 -10.37
C THR A 208 4.09 4.65 -10.05
N LEU A 209 4.59 5.84 -10.41
CA LEU A 209 5.99 6.21 -10.22
C LEU A 209 6.37 6.24 -8.73
N LEU A 210 5.53 6.84 -7.87
CA LEU A 210 5.79 6.91 -6.44
C LEU A 210 5.74 5.53 -5.78
N PHE A 211 4.80 4.68 -6.19
CA PHE A 211 4.76 3.30 -5.71
C PHE A 211 5.99 2.49 -6.13
N LEU A 212 6.47 2.64 -7.38
CA LEU A 212 7.66 1.93 -7.85
C LEU A 212 8.91 2.33 -7.06
N TRP A 213 9.11 3.63 -6.84
CA TRP A 213 10.18 4.13 -5.98
C TRP A 213 10.08 3.54 -4.57
N LEU A 214 8.90 3.65 -3.93
CA LEU A 214 8.70 3.21 -2.56
C LEU A 214 8.94 1.71 -2.41
N ARG A 215 8.42 0.92 -3.34
CA ARG A 215 8.64 -0.54 -3.37
C ARG A 215 10.13 -0.86 -3.49
N ALA A 216 10.84 -0.26 -4.45
CA ALA A 216 12.25 -0.54 -4.68
C ALA A 216 13.11 -0.21 -3.46
N VAL A 217 12.86 0.93 -2.81
CA VAL A 217 13.56 1.33 -1.58
C VAL A 217 13.20 0.40 -0.42
N CYS A 218 11.92 0.10 -0.20
CA CYS A 218 11.50 -0.79 0.89
C CYS A 218 12.03 -2.23 0.72
N ASP A 219 12.18 -2.71 -0.52
CA ASP A 219 12.80 -4.00 -0.81
C ASP A 219 14.28 -4.01 -0.43
N LYS A 220 15.03 -2.97 -0.81
CA LYS A 220 16.45 -2.83 -0.47
C LYS A 220 16.71 -2.66 1.02
N LEU A 221 15.80 -1.99 1.72
CA LEU A 221 15.87 -1.83 3.18
C LEU A 221 15.31 -3.04 3.95
N GLU A 222 14.82 -4.07 3.27
CA GLU A 222 14.20 -5.27 3.88
C GLU A 222 13.05 -4.94 4.84
N VAL A 223 12.26 -3.90 4.53
CA VAL A 223 11.11 -3.46 5.35
C VAL A 223 9.74 -3.80 4.73
N ARG A 224 9.73 -4.63 3.68
CA ARG A 224 8.52 -5.16 3.03
C ARG A 224 8.64 -6.65 2.79
N ASN A 225 7.84 -7.44 3.51
CA ASN A 225 7.58 -8.85 3.25
C ASN A 225 6.45 -9.33 4.18
N SER A 226 5.22 -9.44 3.69
CA SER A 226 4.08 -9.81 4.54
C SER A 226 4.14 -11.24 5.07
N LYS A 227 4.90 -12.14 4.43
CA LYS A 227 5.12 -13.50 4.94
C LYS A 227 5.85 -13.49 6.28
N TYR A 228 6.71 -12.48 6.52
CA TYR A 228 7.39 -12.25 7.79
C TYR A 228 6.72 -11.17 8.66
N GLY A 229 5.43 -10.88 8.43
CA GLY A 229 4.69 -9.91 9.22
C GLY A 229 5.10 -8.45 8.97
N LEU A 230 5.76 -8.12 7.86
CA LEU A 230 6.01 -6.74 7.45
C LEU A 230 4.91 -6.19 6.53
N LEU A 231 5.10 -4.99 6.00
CA LEU A 231 4.16 -4.41 5.04
C LEU A 231 4.10 -5.27 3.77
N SER A 232 2.90 -5.33 3.18
CA SER A 232 2.65 -5.95 1.89
C SER A 232 2.70 -4.87 0.81
N SER A 233 2.73 -5.26 -0.46
CA SER A 233 2.61 -4.31 -1.56
C SER A 233 1.30 -3.51 -1.50
N TYR A 234 0.22 -4.13 -1.03
CA TYR A 234 -1.06 -3.42 -0.84
C TYR A 234 -0.97 -2.35 0.24
N HIS A 235 -0.30 -2.62 1.37
CA HIS A 235 -0.08 -1.60 2.41
C HIS A 235 0.70 -0.39 1.87
N LEU A 236 1.74 -0.63 1.06
CA LEU A 236 2.49 0.46 0.42
C LEU A 236 1.63 1.26 -0.57
N LEU A 237 0.80 0.58 -1.38
CA LEU A 237 -0.12 1.26 -2.28
C LEU A 237 -1.09 2.17 -1.52
N LEU A 238 -1.64 1.72 -0.38
CA LEU A 238 -2.52 2.55 0.45
C LEU A 238 -1.82 3.77 1.03
N LEU A 239 -0.56 3.64 1.47
CA LEU A 239 0.24 4.76 1.95
C LEU A 239 0.51 5.78 0.83
N VAL A 240 0.77 5.32 -0.40
CA VAL A 240 0.91 6.19 -1.57
C VAL A 240 -0.41 6.87 -1.93
N VAL A 241 -1.53 6.12 -1.97
CA VAL A 241 -2.86 6.67 -2.23
C VAL A 241 -3.20 7.77 -1.24
N HIS A 242 -3.04 7.49 0.07
CA HIS A 242 -3.29 8.47 1.13
C HIS A 242 -2.49 9.75 0.91
N PHE A 243 -1.17 9.63 0.73
CA PHE A 243 -0.31 10.79 0.51
C PHE A 243 -0.73 11.62 -0.71
N LEU A 244 -1.05 10.96 -1.82
CA LEU A 244 -1.39 11.66 -3.07
C LEU A 244 -2.80 12.24 -3.10
N GLN A 245 -3.75 11.72 -2.32
CA GLN A 245 -5.13 12.20 -2.29
C GLN A 245 -5.42 13.16 -1.11
N SER A 246 -4.50 13.29 -0.15
CA SER A 246 -4.70 14.05 1.08
C SER A 246 -4.19 15.48 0.97
N GLU A 247 -5.08 16.45 1.18
CA GLU A 247 -4.72 17.87 1.28
C GLU A 247 -3.87 18.18 2.53
N GLN A 248 -3.90 17.31 3.54
CA GLN A 248 -2.99 17.41 4.69
C GLN A 248 -1.54 17.08 4.32
N ALA A 249 -1.33 16.37 3.22
CA ALA A 249 -0.01 15.96 2.75
C ALA A 249 0.47 16.82 1.57
N LEU A 250 -0.43 17.20 0.67
CA LEU A 250 -0.14 17.98 -0.53
C LEU A 250 -1.07 19.20 -0.62
N SER A 251 -0.48 20.39 -0.62
CA SER A 251 -1.17 21.67 -0.77
C SER A 251 -0.55 22.47 -1.91
N PRO A 252 -1.34 23.26 -2.68
CA PRO A 252 -2.79 23.47 -2.55
C PRO A 252 -3.66 22.37 -3.20
N TRP A 253 -3.07 21.48 -4.00
CA TRP A 253 -3.83 20.48 -4.77
C TRP A 253 -3.33 19.06 -4.53
N PRO A 254 -4.24 18.08 -4.33
CA PRO A 254 -3.89 16.67 -4.37
C PRO A 254 -3.56 16.23 -5.80
N VAL A 255 -2.88 15.09 -5.90
CA VAL A 255 -2.56 14.41 -7.17
C VAL A 255 -3.67 13.43 -7.56
N LEU A 256 -4.27 12.75 -6.57
CA LEU A 256 -5.32 11.75 -6.77
C LEU A 256 -6.67 12.23 -6.22
N PRO A 257 -7.80 11.77 -6.79
CA PRO A 257 -9.10 11.98 -6.19
C PRO A 257 -9.32 11.05 -5.00
N VAL A 258 -10.27 11.40 -4.13
CA VAL A 258 -10.83 10.43 -3.18
C VAL A 258 -11.91 9.63 -3.90
N LEU A 259 -11.53 8.50 -4.54
CA LEU A 259 -12.42 7.72 -5.40
C LEU A 259 -13.72 7.29 -4.71
N SER A 260 -13.69 6.98 -3.41
CA SER A 260 -14.89 6.63 -2.65
C SER A 260 -15.89 7.78 -2.48
N LYS A 261 -15.52 9.02 -2.82
CA LYS A 261 -16.41 10.19 -2.84
C LYS A 261 -16.76 10.61 -4.26
N THR A 262 -15.78 10.62 -5.16
CA THR A 262 -15.95 11.14 -6.53
C THR A 262 -16.46 10.11 -7.52
N HIS A 263 -16.22 8.81 -7.27
CA HIS A 263 -16.52 7.70 -8.19
C HIS A 263 -17.18 6.53 -7.44
N VAL A 264 -18.19 6.83 -6.61
CA VAL A 264 -18.90 5.86 -5.75
C VAL A 264 -19.40 4.65 -6.54
N SER A 265 -19.89 4.86 -7.77
CA SER A 265 -20.40 3.83 -8.67
C SER A 265 -19.37 2.80 -9.12
N LEU A 266 -18.07 3.05 -8.89
CA LEU A 266 -16.96 2.17 -9.27
C LEU A 266 -16.31 1.47 -8.07
N VAL A 267 -16.30 2.09 -6.89
CA VAL A 267 -15.45 1.61 -5.78
C VAL A 267 -16.16 1.42 -4.44
N THR A 268 -17.49 1.59 -4.33
CA THR A 268 -18.20 1.37 -3.05
C THR A 268 -18.34 -0.12 -2.68
N PRO A 269 -18.38 -0.49 -1.38
CA PRO A 269 -18.63 -1.87 -0.95
C PRO A 269 -19.95 -2.46 -1.46
N ASP A 270 -20.97 -1.63 -1.67
CA ASP A 270 -22.31 -2.07 -2.08
C ASP A 270 -22.38 -2.61 -3.52
N ILE A 271 -21.35 -2.37 -4.34
CA ILE A 271 -21.30 -2.88 -5.71
C ILE A 271 -21.30 -4.41 -5.66
N PRO A 272 -22.21 -5.09 -6.39
CA PRO A 272 -22.23 -6.54 -6.45
C PRO A 272 -20.88 -7.12 -6.88
N ILE A 273 -20.38 -8.10 -6.15
CA ILE A 273 -19.03 -8.65 -6.41
C ILE A 273 -18.90 -9.27 -7.81
N SER A 274 -19.98 -9.79 -8.39
CA SER A 274 -20.02 -10.26 -9.78
C SER A 274 -19.67 -9.16 -10.78
N LYS A 275 -20.12 -7.92 -10.54
CA LYS A 275 -19.81 -6.77 -11.39
C LYS A 275 -18.34 -6.37 -11.27
N VAL A 276 -17.80 -6.37 -10.05
CA VAL A 276 -16.36 -6.08 -9.83
C VAL A 276 -15.49 -7.15 -10.47
N ALA A 277 -15.88 -8.43 -10.38
CA ALA A 277 -15.20 -9.54 -11.04
C ALA A 277 -15.18 -9.39 -12.57
N GLU A 278 -16.27 -8.91 -13.16
CA GLU A 278 -16.32 -8.59 -14.59
C GLU A 278 -15.35 -7.46 -14.95
N TRP A 279 -15.30 -6.38 -14.17
CA TRP A 279 -14.37 -5.27 -14.39
C TRP A 279 -12.90 -5.66 -14.25
N ILE A 280 -12.56 -6.65 -13.44
CA ILE A 280 -11.19 -7.18 -13.38
C ILE A 280 -10.78 -7.84 -14.69
N LYS A 281 -11.71 -8.51 -15.37
CA LYS A 281 -11.45 -9.23 -16.62
C LYS A 281 -11.33 -8.30 -17.83
N ASN A 282 -12.06 -7.18 -17.81
CA ASN A 282 -12.06 -6.17 -18.87
C ASN A 282 -11.04 -5.07 -18.61
N ASP A 283 -10.80 -4.18 -19.58
CA ASP A 283 -9.96 -3.00 -19.37
C ASP A 283 -10.55 -2.04 -18.31
N PRO A 284 -9.70 -1.30 -17.56
CA PRO A 284 -10.22 -0.46 -16.49
C PRO A 284 -11.05 0.68 -17.09
N PRO A 285 -12.09 1.16 -16.38
CA PRO A 285 -12.85 2.30 -16.84
C PRO A 285 -11.94 3.53 -16.97
N SER A 286 -12.20 4.34 -18.00
CA SER A 286 -11.64 5.69 -18.06
C SER A 286 -12.21 6.50 -16.89
N ILE A 287 -11.33 7.20 -16.18
CA ILE A 287 -11.71 8.04 -15.04
C ILE A 287 -11.57 9.49 -15.46
N GLU A 288 -12.64 10.27 -15.29
CA GLU A 288 -12.61 11.71 -15.48
C GLU A 288 -11.91 12.36 -14.28
N TRP A 289 -10.58 12.45 -14.34
CA TRP A 289 -9.77 13.13 -13.35
C TRP A 289 -8.59 13.83 -14.01
N ASN A 290 -8.41 15.11 -13.67
CA ASN A 290 -7.26 15.90 -14.10
C ASN A 290 -6.62 16.56 -12.88
N SER A 291 -5.39 16.16 -12.55
CA SER A 291 -4.66 16.75 -11.43
C SER A 291 -4.20 18.18 -11.74
N HIS A 292 -4.58 19.11 -10.86
CA HIS A 292 -4.03 20.47 -10.82
C HIS A 292 -2.61 20.54 -10.25
N ASN A 293 -2.22 19.57 -9.43
CA ASN A 293 -0.85 19.46 -8.92
C ASN A 293 0.13 19.16 -10.08
N LYS A 294 1.23 19.94 -10.19
CA LYS A 294 2.27 19.81 -11.22
C LYS A 294 3.64 19.42 -10.67
N MET A 295 3.73 18.99 -9.41
CA MET A 295 5.00 18.58 -8.82
C MET A 295 5.57 17.37 -9.57
N PRO A 296 6.87 17.38 -9.91
CA PRO A 296 7.55 16.22 -10.48
C PRO A 296 7.66 15.10 -9.44
N ILE A 297 7.95 13.90 -9.90
CA ILE A 297 8.00 12.73 -9.02
C ILE A 297 9.06 12.85 -7.92
N SER A 298 10.23 13.41 -8.22
CA SER A 298 11.28 13.67 -7.23
C SER A 298 10.83 14.57 -6.09
N GLU A 299 10.07 15.63 -6.37
CA GLU A 299 9.50 16.49 -5.33
C GLU A 299 8.45 15.74 -4.50
N LEU A 300 7.57 14.97 -5.14
CA LEU A 300 6.58 14.15 -4.45
C LEU A 300 7.23 13.12 -3.52
N ILE A 301 8.37 12.55 -3.90
CA ILE A 301 9.14 11.61 -3.07
C ILE A 301 9.71 12.30 -1.82
N ILE A 302 10.31 13.48 -1.98
CA ILE A 302 10.84 14.24 -0.84
C ILE A 302 9.71 14.56 0.14
N ARG A 303 8.58 15.06 -0.39
CA ARG A 303 7.39 15.38 0.41
C ARG A 303 6.77 14.14 1.05
N PHE A 304 6.77 12.99 0.37
CA PHE A 304 6.29 11.72 0.93
C PHE A 304 7.10 11.32 2.16
N VAL A 305 8.44 11.36 2.05
CA VAL A 305 9.35 11.04 3.15
C VAL A 305 9.19 12.06 4.29
N ASP A 306 9.09 13.36 3.97
CA ASP A 306 8.86 14.43 4.93
C ASP A 306 7.53 14.22 5.69
N TYR A 307 6.44 13.99 4.98
CA TYR A 307 5.11 13.74 5.55
C TYR A 307 5.12 12.55 6.52
N TYR A 308 5.56 11.38 6.07
CA TYR A 308 5.55 10.18 6.92
C TYR A 308 6.59 10.21 8.03
N SER A 309 7.62 11.06 7.96
CA SER A 309 8.55 11.26 9.08
C SER A 309 7.92 12.02 10.25
N HIS A 310 6.84 12.77 10.02
CA HIS A 310 6.11 13.49 11.06
C HIS A 310 4.78 12.83 11.43
N PHE A 311 4.28 11.91 10.60
CA PHE A 311 3.05 11.17 10.87
C PHE A 311 3.14 10.36 12.16
N ASN A 312 2.15 10.52 13.05
CA ASN A 312 2.14 9.83 14.34
C ASN A 312 1.12 8.68 14.35
N PRO A 313 1.54 7.41 14.11
CA PRO A 313 0.62 6.27 14.10
C PRO A 313 -0.01 5.99 15.47
N ALA A 314 0.55 6.51 16.58
CA ALA A 314 -0.05 6.39 17.90
C ALA A 314 -1.21 7.37 18.14
N LYS A 315 -1.36 8.40 17.30
CA LYS A 315 -2.43 9.41 17.43
C LYS A 315 -3.40 9.38 16.24
N GLU A 316 -2.94 8.94 15.08
CA GLU A 316 -3.66 9.10 13.82
C GLU A 316 -3.92 7.75 13.13
N ALA A 317 -5.03 7.70 12.39
CA ALA A 317 -5.44 6.61 11.53
C ALA A 317 -5.70 7.15 10.13
N ILE A 318 -5.30 6.39 9.11
CA ILE A 318 -5.48 6.74 7.70
C ILE A 318 -6.79 6.14 7.20
N TYR A 319 -7.66 6.98 6.67
CA TYR A 319 -8.93 6.58 6.09
C TYR A 319 -8.95 6.84 4.59
N ILE A 320 -8.74 5.79 3.81
CA ILE A 320 -8.63 5.88 2.34
C ILE A 320 -9.91 6.46 1.73
N GLY A 321 -11.08 5.99 2.15
CA GLY A 321 -12.36 6.49 1.66
C GLY A 321 -12.69 7.94 2.05
N LYS A 322 -11.96 8.51 3.02
CA LYS A 322 -12.12 9.92 3.42
C LYS A 322 -11.08 10.84 2.81
N GLY A 323 -9.93 10.31 2.39
CA GLY A 323 -8.80 11.08 1.88
C GLY A 323 -8.03 11.83 2.95
N LEU A 324 -8.06 11.36 4.21
CA LEU A 324 -7.43 12.07 5.32
C LEU A 324 -6.94 11.13 6.42
N ALA A 325 -6.02 11.65 7.22
CA ALA A 325 -5.65 11.12 8.51
C ALA A 325 -6.43 11.85 9.61
N SER A 326 -7.01 11.09 10.54
CA SER A 326 -7.72 11.66 11.70
C SER A 326 -7.37 10.90 12.97
N LYS A 327 -7.79 11.44 14.13
CA LYS A 327 -7.61 10.79 15.42
C LYS A 327 -8.00 9.31 15.35
N ARG A 328 -7.05 8.43 15.71
CA ARG A 328 -7.28 6.98 15.71
C ARG A 328 -8.26 6.57 16.78
N LYS A 329 -8.95 5.45 16.54
CA LYS A 329 -9.77 4.80 17.56
C LYS A 329 -8.96 3.72 18.28
N GLN A 330 -9.32 3.42 19.52
CA GLN A 330 -8.78 2.25 20.20
C GLN A 330 -9.30 0.99 19.51
N VAL A 331 -8.42 0.00 19.35
CA VAL A 331 -8.74 -1.29 18.72
C VAL A 331 -8.11 -2.40 19.55
N PHE A 332 -8.66 -3.60 19.44
CA PHE A 332 -8.10 -4.79 20.09
C PHE A 332 -6.79 -5.22 19.41
N GLY A 333 -5.82 -5.64 20.23
CA GLY A 333 -4.50 -6.10 19.79
C GLY A 333 -3.48 -4.97 19.51
N ASP A 334 -2.25 -5.37 19.19
CA ASP A 334 -1.13 -4.45 18.93
C ASP A 334 -1.14 -3.93 17.47
N VAL A 335 -2.18 -3.15 17.14
CA VAL A 335 -2.30 -2.51 15.82
C VAL A 335 -1.75 -1.09 15.92
N ARG A 336 -0.50 -0.88 15.50
CA ARG A 336 0.13 0.45 15.59
C ARG A 336 -0.24 1.37 14.42
N LEU A 337 -0.11 0.93 13.18
CA LEU A 337 -0.55 1.70 12.02
C LEU A 337 -1.97 1.30 11.61
N GLN A 338 -2.94 2.20 11.77
CA GLN A 338 -4.30 1.98 11.30
C GLN A 338 -4.45 2.46 9.85
N LEU A 339 -4.54 1.51 8.92
CA LEU A 339 -4.86 1.76 7.50
C LEU A 339 -6.25 1.18 7.23
N ILE A 340 -7.25 2.05 7.07
CA ILE A 340 -8.63 1.64 6.79
C ILE A 340 -8.93 1.87 5.32
N ASP A 341 -9.08 0.76 4.57
CA ASP A 341 -9.55 0.79 3.18
C ASP A 341 -11.08 0.97 3.12
N PRO A 342 -11.67 1.19 1.93
CA PRO A 342 -13.12 1.37 1.82
C PRO A 342 -13.95 0.12 2.11
N TYR A 343 -13.36 -1.08 2.13
CA TYR A 343 -14.07 -2.36 2.15
C TYR A 343 -14.00 -3.07 3.50
N SER A 344 -13.10 -2.65 4.38
CA SER A 344 -12.86 -3.23 5.69
C SER A 344 -13.21 -2.22 6.79
N PRO A 345 -14.03 -2.62 7.80
CA PRO A 345 -14.32 -1.74 8.94
C PRO A 345 -13.14 -1.60 9.92
N VAL A 346 -12.09 -2.40 9.73
CA VAL A 346 -10.90 -2.46 10.59
C VAL A 346 -9.63 -2.27 9.78
N SER A 347 -8.52 -1.98 10.47
CA SER A 347 -7.22 -1.83 9.81
C SER A 347 -6.83 -3.08 9.01
N VAL A 348 -6.40 -2.88 7.77
CA VAL A 348 -5.80 -3.95 6.94
C VAL A 348 -4.36 -4.23 7.37
N CYS A 349 -3.66 -3.23 7.92
CA CYS A 349 -2.35 -3.40 8.53
C CYS A 349 -2.52 -3.73 10.02
N ARG A 350 -2.23 -4.97 10.43
CA ARG A 350 -2.36 -5.42 11.82
C ARG A 350 -1.04 -5.69 12.52
N SER A 351 0.08 -5.65 11.79
CA SER A 351 1.39 -5.96 12.35
C SER A 351 2.07 -4.71 12.90
N SER A 352 2.40 -4.75 14.19
CA SER A 352 3.21 -3.74 14.85
C SER A 352 4.66 -3.74 14.36
N HIS A 353 5.21 -4.90 13.98
CA HIS A 353 6.54 -5.01 13.37
C HIS A 353 6.62 -4.27 12.04
N ALA A 354 5.60 -4.43 11.19
CA ALA A 354 5.50 -3.72 9.92
C ALA A 354 5.52 -2.19 10.11
N THR A 355 4.83 -1.72 11.15
CA THR A 355 4.77 -0.30 11.50
C THR A 355 6.16 0.23 11.88
N ALA A 356 6.85 -0.44 12.80
CA ALA A 356 8.17 0.02 13.26
C ALA A 356 9.22 -0.03 12.14
N ALA A 357 9.24 -1.10 11.35
CA ALA A 357 10.15 -1.22 10.21
C ALA A 357 9.97 -0.07 9.21
N PHE A 358 8.72 0.24 8.83
CA PHE A 358 8.43 1.31 7.89
C PHE A 358 8.84 2.68 8.40
N PHE A 359 8.46 3.05 9.63
CA PHE A 359 8.82 4.36 10.17
C PHE A 359 10.32 4.50 10.45
N ALA A 360 11.02 3.42 10.84
CA ALA A 360 12.47 3.41 10.92
C ALA A 360 13.12 3.70 9.55
N ALA A 361 12.62 3.07 8.48
CA ALA A 361 13.07 3.32 7.12
C ALA A 361 12.80 4.77 6.68
N ILE A 362 11.60 5.31 6.92
CA ILE A 362 11.27 6.70 6.56
C ILE A 362 12.19 7.70 7.29
N GLN A 363 12.43 7.51 8.58
CA GLN A 363 13.36 8.35 9.35
C GLN A 363 14.79 8.24 8.82
N PHE A 364 15.23 7.04 8.46
CA PHE A 364 16.53 6.83 7.85
C PHE A 364 16.64 7.58 6.51
N ILE A 365 15.69 7.37 5.58
CA ILE A 365 15.68 8.01 4.25
C ILE A 365 15.70 9.53 4.38
N ARG A 366 14.91 10.09 5.31
CA ARG A 366 14.93 11.53 5.60
C ARG A 366 16.33 12.05 5.97
N ARG A 367 17.05 11.35 6.86
CA ARG A 367 18.42 11.73 7.22
C ARG A 367 19.38 11.62 6.03
N GLN A 368 19.19 10.62 5.16
CA GLN A 368 20.01 10.44 3.96
C GLN A 368 19.79 11.58 2.95
N PHE A 369 18.53 11.93 2.67
CA PHE A 369 18.14 12.99 1.74
C PHE A 369 18.71 14.35 2.14
N LYS A 370 18.73 14.69 3.43
CA LYS A 370 19.35 15.95 3.94
C LYS A 370 20.83 16.08 3.53
N ASN A 371 21.52 14.95 3.39
CA ASN A 371 22.93 14.88 3.01
C ASN A 371 23.13 14.57 1.51
N GLY A 372 22.06 14.58 0.71
CA GLY A 372 22.11 14.28 -0.72
C GLY A 372 22.35 12.81 -1.05
N ARG A 373 22.27 11.92 -0.05
CA ARG A 373 22.32 10.46 -0.20
C ARG A 373 20.92 9.93 -0.50
N MET A 374 20.81 8.77 -1.13
CA MET A 374 19.56 8.16 -1.61
C MET A 374 18.74 8.97 -2.64
N LEU A 375 19.10 10.21 -2.97
CA LEU A 375 18.37 11.03 -3.94
C LEU A 375 18.51 10.50 -5.38
N ALA A 376 19.65 9.87 -5.71
CA ALA A 376 19.94 9.36 -7.06
C ALA A 376 20.55 7.96 -7.00
N SER A 377 20.10 7.14 -6.05
CA SER A 377 20.75 5.87 -5.71
C SER A 377 20.04 4.64 -6.27
N LEU A 378 18.97 4.78 -7.07
CA LEU A 378 18.28 3.62 -7.65
C LEU A 378 19.01 3.14 -8.93
N PRO A 379 19.04 1.82 -9.20
CA PRO A 379 18.44 0.72 -8.43
C PRO A 379 19.29 0.16 -7.27
N GLU A 380 20.50 0.63 -7.04
CA GLU A 380 21.49 -0.01 -6.16
C GLU A 380 21.19 0.16 -4.67
N VAL A 381 20.86 1.39 -4.27
CA VAL A 381 20.62 1.85 -2.90
C VAL A 381 21.74 1.40 -1.94
N PRO A 382 23.00 1.81 -2.17
CA PRO A 382 24.14 1.35 -1.35
C PRO A 382 24.01 1.71 0.13
N GLU A 383 23.25 2.76 0.46
CA GLU A 383 22.95 3.17 1.83
C GLU A 383 22.12 2.12 2.60
N ALA A 384 21.50 1.16 1.91
CA ALA A 384 20.79 0.06 2.56
C ALA A 384 21.68 -0.73 3.52
N ALA A 385 22.95 -0.98 3.16
CA ALA A 385 23.87 -1.68 4.04
C ALA A 385 24.07 -0.97 5.39
N GLN A 386 24.06 0.38 5.39
CA GLN A 386 24.09 1.17 6.62
C GLN A 386 22.81 0.95 7.44
N PHE A 387 21.64 1.07 6.80
CA PHE A 387 20.35 0.86 7.48
C PHE A 387 20.24 -0.52 8.13
N LEU A 388 20.66 -1.55 7.41
CA LEU A 388 20.60 -2.94 7.88
C LEU A 388 21.52 -3.16 9.09
N ARG A 389 22.71 -2.54 9.13
CA ARG A 389 23.59 -2.57 10.31
C ARG A 389 23.00 -1.82 11.50
N GLU A 390 22.45 -0.61 11.29
CA GLU A 390 21.82 0.19 12.34
C GLU A 390 20.62 -0.52 12.99
N ASN A 391 19.93 -1.39 12.24
CA ASN A 391 18.71 -2.07 12.66
C ASN A 391 18.91 -3.58 12.84
N HIS A 392 20.15 -4.05 12.98
CA HIS A 392 20.46 -5.48 13.09
C HIS A 392 19.70 -6.17 14.23
N PHE A 393 19.60 -5.51 15.39
CA PHE A 393 18.94 -6.01 16.59
C PHE A 393 17.46 -5.62 16.72
N SER A 394 16.89 -5.00 15.69
CA SER A 394 15.48 -4.60 15.72
C SER A 394 14.58 -5.84 15.70
N SER A 395 13.55 -5.85 16.54
CA SER A 395 12.67 -7.02 16.73
C SER A 395 11.99 -7.50 15.44
N TRP A 396 11.70 -6.57 14.51
CA TRP A 396 11.10 -6.88 13.22
C TRP A 396 12.06 -7.53 12.22
N ARG A 397 13.39 -7.53 12.49
CA ARG A 397 14.39 -8.26 11.69
C ARG A 397 14.74 -9.60 12.33
N THR A 398 14.93 -9.65 13.64
CA THR A 398 15.29 -10.91 14.33
C THR A 398 14.20 -11.97 14.15
N GLN A 399 12.92 -11.59 14.17
CA GLN A 399 11.81 -12.53 13.92
C GLN A 399 11.70 -13.05 12.47
N MET A 400 12.38 -12.44 11.50
CA MET A 400 12.42 -13.00 10.13
C MET A 400 13.24 -14.29 10.07
N ASN A 401 14.27 -14.38 10.91
CA ASN A 401 15.17 -15.54 10.93
C ASN A 401 14.53 -16.76 11.59
N ASP A 402 13.56 -16.54 12.50
CA ASP A 402 12.98 -17.59 13.35
C ASP A 402 11.64 -18.16 12.84
N LYS A 403 11.11 -17.67 11.71
CA LYS A 403 9.80 -18.10 11.18
C LYS A 403 9.82 -18.36 9.69
N ILE A 404 10.41 -19.47 9.29
CA ILE A 404 9.90 -20.21 8.13
C ILE A 404 8.62 -20.92 8.60
N ILE A 405 7.49 -20.21 8.59
CA ILE A 405 6.18 -20.87 8.60
C ILE A 405 5.83 -21.06 7.13
N LEU A 406 6.23 -22.22 6.60
CA LEU A 406 5.83 -22.69 5.27
C LEU A 406 4.33 -22.95 5.21
#